data_AF-A0A955KPX6-F1
#
_entry.id   AF-A0A955KPX6-F1
#
_cell.length_a   1.000
_cell.length_b   1.000
_cell.length_c   1.000
_cell.angle_alpha   90.00
_cell.angle_beta   90.00
_cell.angle_gamma   90.00
#
_symmetry.space_group_name_H-M   'P 1'
#
loop_
_entity.id
_entity.type
_entity.pdbx_description
1 polymer ?
#
loop_
_entity_poly.entity_id
_entity_poly.type
_entity_poly.pdbx_seq_one_letter_code
_entity_poly.pdbx_strand_id
1 'polypeptide(L)'
;NVGEDQESLHDQILGYIEDEVRGIAALHAPTEGENEEYHELVNEFSKLIPFDHASQQQLVKTLTTADDLEETLIKIALDAYESREKALGEEHLSTLERLVTLSTIDEKWMDHLDAMDSLREGIWLRGDKKTVLSEYKKEGFAMFEDLINSIQSTIANKLFRVQLRGVQQKVENAPQKQAVEQKAESSSNLAAAVSNVEATVQRKAPQTTQGSLGDLASALGSAKATKKATPGVKKAKIKRNDPCPCGSGLKYKKCGLIDAPEHHG
;
A
#
# COMPACT_ATOMS: atom_id res chain seq x y z
N ASN A 1 39.16 -14.23 -14.66
CA ASN A 1 38.30 -13.09 -15.01
C ASN A 1 37.02 -13.61 -15.62
N VAL A 2 36.09 -13.97 -14.74
CA VAL A 2 34.71 -14.32 -15.10
C VAL A 2 33.93 -13.02 -14.90
N GLY A 3 34.03 -12.14 -15.88
CA GLY A 3 33.07 -11.06 -16.07
C GLY A 3 32.08 -11.60 -17.08
N GLU A 4 31.22 -12.51 -16.64
CA GLU A 4 29.96 -12.75 -17.35
C GLU A 4 29.23 -11.41 -17.32
N ASP A 5 28.81 -10.96 -18.50
CA ASP A 5 27.96 -9.79 -18.68
C ASP A 5 26.70 -10.00 -17.83
N GLN A 6 26.73 -9.51 -16.58
CA GLN A 6 25.55 -9.47 -15.74
C GLN A 6 24.61 -8.48 -16.42
N GLU A 7 23.62 -9.01 -17.14
CA GLU A 7 22.48 -8.24 -17.63
C GLU A 7 22.04 -7.31 -16.51
N SER A 8 21.94 -6.02 -16.83
CA SER A 8 21.56 -5.05 -15.83
C SER A 8 20.18 -5.40 -15.28
N LEU A 9 19.90 -5.05 -14.03
CA LEU A 9 18.57 -5.29 -13.45
C LEU A 9 17.46 -4.67 -14.33
N HIS A 10 17.79 -3.56 -14.99
CA HIS A 10 16.94 -2.89 -15.95
C HIS A 10 16.59 -3.79 -17.14
N ASP A 11 17.60 -4.40 -17.78
CA ASP A 11 17.41 -5.29 -18.93
C ASP A 11 16.57 -6.53 -18.55
N GLN A 12 16.79 -7.08 -17.36
CA GLN A 12 16.00 -8.21 -16.85
C GLN A 12 14.52 -7.82 -16.67
N ILE A 13 14.26 -6.62 -16.15
CA ILE A 13 12.89 -6.11 -15.96
C ILE A 13 12.21 -5.86 -17.31
N LEU A 14 12.93 -5.34 -18.30
CA LEU A 14 12.41 -5.21 -19.66
C LEU A 14 12.01 -6.59 -20.21
N GLY A 15 12.86 -7.60 -20.04
CA GLY A 15 12.52 -8.98 -20.40
C GLY A 15 11.26 -9.50 -19.71
N TYR A 16 11.09 -9.24 -18.41
CA TYR A 16 9.89 -9.65 -17.68
C TYR A 16 8.62 -8.95 -18.20
N ILE A 17 8.72 -7.69 -18.62
CA ILE A 17 7.60 -6.96 -19.22
C ILE A 17 7.27 -7.56 -20.59
N GLU A 18 8.26 -7.85 -21.42
CA GLU A 18 8.06 -8.48 -22.73
C GLU A 18 7.40 -9.85 -22.61
N ASP A 19 7.88 -10.69 -21.68
CA ASP A 19 7.33 -12.03 -21.46
C ASP A 19 5.88 -11.98 -20.94
N GLU A 20 5.57 -11.03 -20.05
CA GLU A 20 4.20 -10.82 -19.55
C GLU A 20 3.26 -10.38 -20.69
N VAL A 21 3.70 -9.44 -21.53
CA VAL A 21 2.91 -8.96 -22.67
C VAL A 21 2.71 -10.06 -23.70
N ARG A 22 3.75 -10.86 -23.98
CA ARG A 22 3.66 -12.04 -24.83
C ARG A 22 2.68 -13.07 -24.28
N GLY A 23 2.69 -13.30 -22.97
CA GLY A 23 1.73 -14.18 -22.29
C GLY A 23 0.29 -13.70 -22.44
N ILE A 24 0.05 -12.40 -22.26
CA ILE A 24 -1.28 -11.78 -22.43
C ILE A 24 -1.73 -11.90 -23.89
N ALA A 25 -0.87 -11.56 -24.85
CA ALA A 25 -1.15 -11.64 -26.27
C ALA A 25 -1.43 -13.08 -26.71
N ALA A 26 -0.66 -14.06 -26.26
CA ALA A 26 -0.85 -15.47 -26.62
C ALA A 26 -2.15 -16.06 -26.07
N LEU A 27 -2.59 -15.63 -24.87
CA LEU A 27 -3.80 -16.16 -24.23
C LEU A 27 -5.08 -15.50 -24.75
N HIS A 28 -5.01 -14.22 -25.13
CA HIS A 28 -6.16 -13.41 -25.57
C HIS A 28 -6.03 -12.95 -27.03
N ALA A 29 -5.25 -13.67 -27.83
CA ALA A 29 -5.15 -13.40 -29.26
C ALA A 29 -6.54 -13.61 -29.90
N PRO A 30 -7.06 -12.61 -30.63
CA PRO A 30 -8.35 -12.73 -31.30
C PRO A 30 -8.28 -13.86 -32.32
N THR A 31 -9.15 -14.85 -32.17
CA THR A 31 -9.15 -16.05 -33.03
C THR A 31 -10.09 -15.85 -34.22
N GLU A 32 -11.17 -15.10 -34.01
CA GLU A 32 -12.17 -14.80 -35.04
C GLU A 32 -12.19 -13.31 -35.45
N GLY A 33 -11.43 -12.46 -34.75
CA GLY A 33 -11.31 -11.03 -35.08
C GLY A 33 -12.54 -10.23 -34.63
N GLU A 34 -13.25 -10.72 -33.62
CA GLU A 34 -14.41 -10.03 -33.08
C GLU A 34 -13.97 -8.86 -32.21
N ASN A 35 -14.68 -7.72 -32.28
CA ASN A 35 -14.34 -6.52 -31.50
C ASN A 35 -14.33 -6.79 -29.98
N GLU A 36 -15.09 -7.77 -29.51
CA GLU A 36 -15.16 -8.14 -28.09
C GLU A 36 -13.86 -8.79 -27.59
N GLU A 37 -13.21 -9.62 -28.41
CA GLU A 37 -11.89 -10.23 -28.09
C GLU A 37 -10.81 -9.16 -27.88
N TYR A 38 -10.80 -8.11 -28.71
CA TYR A 38 -9.88 -6.98 -28.56
C TYR A 38 -10.15 -6.17 -27.29
N HIS A 39 -11.42 -6.06 -26.87
CA HIS A 39 -11.77 -5.39 -25.62
C HIS A 39 -11.27 -6.17 -24.40
N GLU A 40 -11.37 -7.50 -24.43
CA GLU A 40 -10.84 -8.36 -23.37
C GLU A 40 -9.31 -8.28 -23.30
N LEU A 41 -8.62 -8.36 -24.43
CA LEU A 41 -7.17 -8.20 -24.53
C LEU A 41 -6.71 -6.86 -23.95
N VAL A 42 -7.36 -5.75 -24.34
CA VAL A 42 -7.02 -4.42 -23.82
C VAL A 42 -7.35 -4.30 -22.33
N ASN A 43 -8.42 -4.95 -21.86
CA ASN A 43 -8.74 -4.97 -20.44
C ASN A 43 -7.65 -5.68 -19.63
N GLU A 44 -7.18 -6.85 -20.06
CA GLU A 44 -6.06 -7.54 -19.42
C GLU A 44 -4.76 -6.73 -19.50
N PHE A 45 -4.44 -6.17 -20.66
CA PHE A 45 -3.28 -5.29 -20.83
C PHE A 45 -3.35 -4.05 -19.92
N SER A 46 -4.54 -3.50 -19.69
CA SER A 46 -4.75 -2.36 -18.78
C SER A 46 -4.54 -2.70 -17.30
N LYS A 47 -4.60 -3.99 -16.93
CA LYS A 47 -4.24 -4.42 -15.57
C LYS A 47 -2.73 -4.33 -15.33
N LEU A 48 -1.94 -4.59 -16.37
CA LEU A 48 -0.48 -4.43 -16.34
C LEU A 48 -0.08 -2.95 -16.31
N ILE A 49 -0.54 -2.19 -17.32
CA ILE A 49 -0.23 -0.76 -17.46
C ILE A 49 -1.52 0.05 -17.28
N PRO A 50 -1.60 0.92 -16.25
CA PRO A 50 -2.83 1.65 -15.95
C PRO A 50 -3.08 2.75 -16.98
N PHE A 51 -3.79 2.42 -18.06
CA PHE A 51 -4.28 3.39 -19.05
C PHE A 51 -5.66 3.94 -18.67
N ASP A 52 -5.93 5.18 -19.06
CA ASP A 52 -7.25 5.78 -18.96
C ASP A 52 -8.21 5.21 -20.02
N HIS A 53 -9.51 5.37 -19.78
CA HIS A 53 -10.56 4.80 -20.64
C HIS A 53 -10.51 5.33 -22.08
N ALA A 54 -10.06 6.57 -22.33
CA ALA A 54 -9.92 7.09 -23.69
C ALA A 54 -8.74 6.43 -24.41
N SER A 55 -7.59 6.26 -23.74
CA SER A 55 -6.45 5.53 -24.28
C SER A 55 -6.78 4.06 -24.57
N GLN A 56 -7.54 3.39 -23.70
CA GLN A 56 -8.00 2.01 -23.94
C GLN A 56 -8.81 1.88 -25.24
N GLN A 57 -9.73 2.81 -25.50
CA GLN A 57 -10.51 2.80 -26.74
C GLN A 57 -9.67 3.09 -27.99
N GLN A 58 -8.62 3.89 -27.86
CA GLN A 58 -7.67 4.11 -28.95
C GLN A 58 -6.84 2.86 -29.21
N LEU A 59 -6.39 2.17 -28.16
CA LEU A 59 -5.65 0.91 -28.27
C LEU A 59 -6.45 -0.15 -29.02
N VAL A 60 -7.74 -0.33 -28.69
CA VAL A 60 -8.60 -1.27 -29.43
C VAL A 60 -8.60 -0.95 -30.93
N LYS A 61 -8.77 0.31 -31.32
CA LYS A 61 -8.76 0.73 -32.74
C LYS A 61 -7.41 0.47 -33.41
N THR A 62 -6.31 0.77 -32.71
CA THR A 62 -4.96 0.54 -33.22
C THR A 62 -4.70 -0.95 -33.41
N LEU A 63 -5.11 -1.78 -32.46
CA LEU A 63 -4.93 -3.23 -32.51
C LEU A 63 -5.80 -3.88 -33.60
N THR A 64 -7.03 -3.44 -33.81
CA THR A 64 -7.85 -3.94 -34.93
C THR A 64 -7.25 -3.68 -36.32
N THR A 65 -6.30 -2.74 -36.43
CA THR A 65 -5.65 -2.37 -37.70
C THR A 65 -4.27 -3.03 -37.86
N ALA A 66 -3.69 -3.58 -36.79
CA ALA A 66 -2.32 -4.09 -36.78
C ALA A 66 -2.25 -5.53 -37.30
N ASP A 67 -1.30 -5.81 -38.19
CA ASP A 67 -0.99 -7.17 -38.67
C ASP A 67 -0.29 -8.02 -37.59
N ASP A 68 0.51 -7.39 -36.71
CA ASP A 68 1.20 -8.05 -35.60
C ASP A 68 0.81 -7.41 -34.26
N LEU A 69 -0.12 -8.07 -33.56
CA LEU A 69 -0.65 -7.62 -32.27
C LEU A 69 0.39 -7.74 -31.16
N GLU A 70 1.24 -8.76 -31.20
CA GLU A 70 2.25 -8.99 -30.16
C GLU A 70 3.30 -7.88 -30.21
N GLU A 71 3.87 -7.62 -31.39
CA GLU A 71 4.93 -6.63 -31.54
C GLU A 71 4.43 -5.21 -31.22
N THR A 72 3.18 -4.90 -31.58
CA THR A 72 2.58 -3.58 -31.27
C THR A 72 2.36 -3.39 -29.77
N LEU A 73 1.86 -4.40 -29.05
CA LEU A 73 1.68 -4.34 -27.60
C LEU A 73 3.02 -4.22 -26.87
N ILE A 74 4.04 -4.97 -27.30
CA ILE A 74 5.39 -4.88 -26.73
C ILE A 74 5.95 -3.46 -26.90
N LYS A 75 5.84 -2.87 -28.11
CA LYS A 75 6.28 -1.48 -28.36
C LYS A 75 5.58 -0.49 -27.44
N ILE A 76 4.26 -0.61 -27.28
CA ILE A 76 3.49 0.26 -26.37
C ILE A 76 3.96 0.11 -24.92
N ALA A 77 4.24 -1.11 -24.47
CA ALA A 77 4.74 -1.36 -23.12
C ALA A 77 6.13 -0.77 -22.88
N LEU A 78 7.04 -0.91 -23.85
CA LEU A 78 8.37 -0.33 -23.81
C LEU A 78 8.32 1.21 -23.84
N ASP A 79 7.48 1.80 -24.69
CA ASP A 79 7.27 3.26 -24.75
C ASP A 79 6.70 3.79 -23.43
N ALA A 80 5.77 3.06 -22.81
CA ALA A 80 5.24 3.41 -21.50
C ALA A 80 6.34 3.35 -20.42
N TYR A 81 7.24 2.37 -20.50
CA TYR A 81 8.38 2.26 -19.60
C TYR A 81 9.40 3.40 -19.78
N GLU A 82 9.73 3.75 -21.01
CA GLU A 82 10.64 4.85 -21.34
C GLU A 82 10.05 6.21 -20.90
N SER A 83 8.74 6.41 -21.09
CA SER A 83 8.04 7.61 -20.60
C SER A 83 8.16 7.78 -19.09
N ARG A 84 8.18 6.64 -18.39
CA ARG A 84 8.31 6.56 -16.93
C ARG A 84 9.75 6.81 -16.48
N GLU A 85 10.74 6.29 -17.20
CA GLU A 85 12.15 6.60 -17.00
C GLU A 85 12.40 8.10 -17.11
N LYS A 86 11.88 8.74 -18.15
CA LYS A 86 11.97 10.20 -18.35
C LYS A 86 11.32 11.00 -17.21
N ALA A 87 10.21 10.51 -16.66
CA ALA A 87 9.48 11.19 -15.58
C ALA A 87 10.15 11.07 -14.20
N LEU A 88 10.79 9.93 -13.91
CA LEU A 88 11.42 9.66 -12.61
C LEU A 88 12.91 10.03 -12.58
N GLY A 89 13.60 9.89 -13.72
CA GLY A 89 15.06 9.93 -13.81
C GLY A 89 15.71 8.60 -13.45
N GLU A 90 16.92 8.38 -13.98
CA GLU A 90 17.67 7.11 -13.90
C GLU A 90 17.94 6.65 -12.45
N GLU A 91 18.36 7.56 -11.57
CA GLU A 91 18.69 7.24 -10.17
C GLU A 91 17.47 6.70 -9.40
N HIS A 92 16.34 7.37 -9.56
CA HIS A 92 15.09 7.00 -8.89
C HIS A 92 14.48 5.75 -9.50
N LEU A 93 14.60 5.56 -10.81
CA LEU A 93 14.16 4.34 -11.48
C LEU A 93 14.95 3.14 -10.98
N SER A 94 16.29 3.19 -10.97
CA SER A 94 17.13 2.08 -10.50
C SER A 94 16.86 1.72 -9.03
N THR A 95 16.63 2.73 -8.19
CA THR A 95 16.26 2.50 -6.78
C THR A 95 14.88 1.83 -6.66
N LEU A 96 13.93 2.26 -7.48
CA LEU A 96 12.58 1.69 -7.52
C LEU A 96 12.60 0.24 -8.01
N GLU A 97 13.31 -0.04 -9.10
CA GLU A 97 13.52 -1.40 -9.64
C GLU A 97 14.05 -2.34 -8.53
N ARG A 98 15.14 -1.95 -7.86
CA ARG A 98 15.73 -2.75 -6.77
C ARG A 98 14.76 -2.96 -5.62
N LEU A 99 14.03 -1.92 -5.22
CA LEU A 99 13.07 -1.99 -4.12
C LEU A 99 11.90 -2.93 -4.45
N VAL A 100 11.33 -2.79 -5.65
CA VAL A 100 10.20 -3.60 -6.11
C VAL A 100 10.62 -5.06 -6.26
N THR A 101 11.77 -5.33 -6.87
CA THR A 101 12.31 -6.69 -7.02
C THR A 101 12.56 -7.33 -5.67
N LEU A 102 13.30 -6.68 -4.77
CA LEU A 102 13.65 -7.25 -3.48
C LEU A 102 12.40 -7.50 -2.61
N SER A 103 11.49 -6.52 -2.54
CA SER A 103 10.25 -6.67 -1.75
C SER A 103 9.33 -7.77 -2.29
N THR A 104 9.29 -7.96 -3.61
CA THR A 104 8.48 -9.00 -4.24
C THR A 104 9.08 -10.39 -4.04
N ILE A 105 10.40 -10.52 -4.15
CA ILE A 105 11.08 -11.79 -3.87
C ILE A 105 10.86 -12.21 -2.41
N ASP A 106 11.01 -11.29 -1.46
CA ASP A 106 10.82 -11.60 -0.03
C ASP A 106 9.39 -12.07 0.29
N GLU A 107 8.39 -11.35 -0.24
CA GLU A 107 6.97 -11.71 -0.09
C GLU A 107 6.67 -13.09 -0.68
N LYS A 108 7.05 -13.32 -1.93
CA LYS A 108 6.74 -14.55 -2.66
C LYS A 108 7.53 -15.76 -2.15
N TRP A 109 8.76 -15.54 -1.69
CA TRP A 109 9.58 -16.60 -1.11
C TRP A 109 9.00 -17.10 0.21
N MET A 110 8.51 -16.20 1.07
CA MET A 110 7.83 -16.60 2.31
C MET A 110 6.59 -17.44 2.02
N ASP A 111 5.74 -17.01 1.09
CA ASP A 111 4.56 -17.78 0.67
C ASP A 111 4.95 -19.18 0.13
N HIS A 112 6.04 -19.26 -0.63
CA HIS A 112 6.55 -20.54 -1.14
C HIS A 112 7.06 -21.47 -0.04
N LEU A 113 7.75 -20.95 0.98
CA LEU A 113 8.21 -21.76 2.11
C LEU A 113 7.02 -22.38 2.87
N ASP A 114 5.98 -21.60 3.14
CA ASP A 114 4.76 -22.09 3.79
C ASP A 114 4.05 -23.17 2.93
N ALA A 115 4.02 -22.97 1.61
CA ALA A 115 3.46 -23.93 0.67
C ALA A 115 4.31 -25.23 0.61
N MET A 116 5.63 -25.12 0.67
CA MET A 116 6.56 -26.27 0.70
C MET A 116 6.46 -27.07 2.01
N ASP A 117 6.27 -26.40 3.16
CA ASP A 117 6.00 -27.06 4.43
C ASP A 117 4.67 -27.82 4.38
N SER A 118 3.63 -27.22 3.81
CA SER A 118 2.33 -27.88 3.60
C SER A 118 2.43 -29.10 2.67
N LEU A 119 3.18 -28.99 1.56
CA LEU A 119 3.45 -30.10 0.65
C LEU A 119 4.18 -31.23 1.38
N ARG A 120 5.21 -30.88 2.17
CA ARG A 120 6.01 -31.84 2.92
C ARG A 120 5.17 -32.62 3.93
N GLU A 121 4.22 -31.98 4.61
CA GLU A 121 3.31 -32.66 5.54
C GLU A 121 2.30 -33.54 4.81
N GLY A 122 1.75 -33.05 3.70
CA GLY A 122 0.70 -33.75 2.94
C GLY A 122 1.19 -34.95 2.14
N ILE A 123 2.45 -34.98 1.71
CA ILE A 123 2.93 -36.03 0.80
C ILE A 123 3.08 -37.40 1.46
N TRP A 124 3.25 -37.45 2.78
CA TRP A 124 3.27 -38.71 3.53
C TRP A 124 1.90 -39.40 3.57
N LEU A 125 0.82 -38.66 3.31
CA LEU A 125 -0.55 -39.17 3.24
C LEU A 125 -0.92 -39.66 1.83
N ARG A 126 -0.13 -39.32 0.82
CA ARG A 126 -0.41 -39.58 -0.60
C ARG A 126 0.67 -40.53 -1.15
N GLY A 127 0.40 -41.84 -1.11
CA GLY A 127 1.11 -42.79 -1.97
C GLY A 127 2.02 -43.81 -1.31
N ASP A 128 2.70 -44.57 -2.18
CA ASP A 128 3.57 -45.67 -1.81
C ASP A 128 4.94 -45.14 -1.40
N LYS A 129 5.49 -45.62 -0.27
CA LYS A 129 6.70 -45.04 0.38
C LYS A 129 7.92 -44.96 -0.52
N LYS A 130 7.93 -45.73 -1.62
CA LYS A 130 9.02 -45.80 -2.60
C LYS A 130 9.05 -44.62 -3.58
N THR A 131 7.92 -43.96 -3.85
CA THR A 131 7.83 -42.85 -4.84
C THR A 131 7.70 -41.47 -4.21
N VAL A 132 7.40 -41.38 -2.91
CA VAL A 132 7.18 -40.13 -2.15
C VAL A 132 8.25 -39.06 -2.41
N LEU A 133 9.54 -39.43 -2.36
CA LEU A 133 10.62 -38.46 -2.57
C LEU A 133 10.66 -37.91 -4.01
N SER A 134 10.34 -38.76 -4.99
CA SER A 134 10.31 -38.34 -6.40
C SER A 134 9.12 -37.43 -6.67
N GLU A 135 7.96 -37.74 -6.10
CA GLU A 135 6.75 -36.91 -6.20
C GLU A 135 6.96 -35.55 -5.54
N TYR A 136 7.57 -35.52 -4.34
CA TYR A 136 7.91 -34.29 -3.63
C TYR A 136 8.79 -33.38 -4.48
N LYS A 137 9.83 -33.94 -5.11
CA LYS A 137 10.73 -33.17 -5.96
C LYS A 137 10.03 -32.65 -7.21
N LYS A 138 9.16 -33.45 -7.82
CA LYS A 138 8.44 -33.06 -9.04
C LYS A 138 7.43 -31.93 -8.74
N GLU A 139 6.64 -32.09 -7.69
CA GLU A 139 5.64 -31.09 -7.28
C GLU A 139 6.32 -29.82 -6.73
N GLY A 140 7.35 -29.98 -5.89
CA GLY A 140 8.12 -28.84 -5.37
C GLY A 140 8.85 -28.06 -6.46
N PHE A 141 9.34 -28.73 -7.52
CA PHE A 141 9.92 -28.04 -8.67
C PHE A 141 8.88 -27.26 -9.47
N ALA A 142 7.71 -27.86 -9.74
CA ALA A 142 6.61 -27.15 -10.40
C ALA A 142 6.17 -25.90 -9.60
N MET A 143 6.06 -26.02 -8.28
CA MET A 143 5.77 -24.88 -7.39
C MET A 143 6.86 -23.81 -7.42
N PHE A 144 8.11 -24.19 -7.66
CA PHE A 144 9.22 -23.24 -7.81
C PHE A 144 9.17 -22.52 -9.17
N GLU A 145 8.86 -23.22 -10.26
CA GLU A 145 8.63 -22.58 -11.57
C GLU A 145 7.48 -21.57 -11.49
N ASP A 146 6.37 -21.96 -10.85
CA ASP A 146 5.23 -21.06 -10.61
C ASP A 146 5.61 -19.86 -9.74
N LEU A 147 6.48 -20.05 -8.74
CA LEU A 147 7.01 -18.96 -7.91
C LEU A 147 7.79 -17.96 -8.76
N ILE A 148 8.72 -18.43 -9.60
CA ILE A 148 9.55 -17.56 -10.44
C ILE A 148 8.67 -16.74 -11.39
N ASN A 149 7.73 -17.40 -12.08
CA ASN A 149 6.77 -16.73 -12.95
C ASN A 149 5.95 -15.69 -12.17
N SER A 150 5.45 -16.05 -10.98
CA SER A 150 4.68 -15.14 -10.13
C SER A 150 5.49 -13.92 -9.67
N ILE A 151 6.78 -14.10 -9.36
CA ILE A 151 7.69 -13.00 -9.02
C ILE A 151 7.84 -12.06 -10.23
N GLN A 152 8.15 -12.59 -11.41
CA GLN A 152 8.36 -11.80 -12.63
C GLN A 152 7.11 -10.99 -12.99
N SER A 153 5.94 -11.63 -13.07
CA SER A 153 4.67 -10.94 -13.36
C SER A 153 4.33 -9.89 -12.29
N THR A 154 4.59 -10.19 -11.00
CA THR A 154 4.32 -9.24 -9.91
C THR A 154 5.26 -8.03 -9.98
N ILE A 155 6.53 -8.22 -10.34
CA ILE A 155 7.49 -7.13 -10.55
C ILE A 155 7.00 -6.22 -11.68
N ALA A 156 6.70 -6.78 -12.86
CA ALA A 156 6.21 -6.01 -14.01
C ALA A 156 4.96 -5.18 -13.65
N ASN A 157 3.99 -5.80 -12.96
CA ASN A 157 2.77 -5.12 -12.50
C ASN A 157 3.00 -4.02 -11.44
N LYS A 158 3.81 -4.30 -10.42
CA LYS A 158 4.10 -3.32 -9.35
C LYS A 158 4.88 -2.13 -9.91
N LEU A 159 5.77 -2.36 -10.87
CA LEU A 159 6.60 -1.34 -11.48
C LEU A 159 5.75 -0.21 -12.07
N PHE A 160 4.67 -0.53 -12.80
CA PHE A 160 3.80 0.50 -13.38
C PHE A 160 2.89 1.21 -12.36
N ARG A 161 2.64 0.62 -11.20
CA ARG A 161 1.68 1.16 -10.20
C ARG A 161 2.31 2.00 -9.09
N VAL A 162 3.56 1.72 -8.73
CA VAL A 162 4.23 2.40 -7.61
C VAL A 162 4.49 3.86 -7.96
N GLN A 163 3.81 4.80 -7.31
CA GLN A 163 4.13 6.22 -7.44
C GLN A 163 5.12 6.62 -6.34
N LEU A 164 6.28 7.15 -6.71
CA LEU A 164 7.17 7.77 -5.73
C LEU A 164 6.52 9.06 -5.23
N ARG A 165 5.96 9.01 -4.01
CA ARG A 165 5.55 10.21 -3.27
C ARG A 165 6.80 11.05 -2.97
N GLY A 166 7.10 11.99 -3.85
CA GLY A 166 8.25 12.90 -3.69
C GLY A 166 8.78 13.51 -4.99
N VAL A 167 8.53 12.89 -6.15
CA VAL A 167 8.97 13.43 -7.46
C VAL A 167 7.94 14.40 -8.06
N GLN A 168 6.75 14.52 -7.46
CA GLN A 168 5.85 15.65 -7.70
C GLN A 168 6.34 16.91 -6.97
N GLN A 169 7.52 17.40 -7.36
CA GLN A 169 7.94 18.76 -7.03
C GLN A 169 8.82 19.30 -8.15
N LYS A 170 8.21 19.53 -9.33
CA LYS A 170 8.45 20.67 -10.23
C LYS A 170 7.85 20.40 -11.63
N VAL A 171 6.53 20.25 -11.69
CA VAL A 171 5.80 20.63 -12.90
C VAL A 171 4.92 21.81 -12.49
N GLU A 172 5.44 23.00 -12.82
CA GLU A 172 4.63 24.18 -13.16
C GLU A 172 3.72 24.77 -12.07
N ASN A 173 4.32 25.44 -11.08
CA ASN A 173 3.71 26.66 -10.55
C ASN A 173 3.88 27.78 -11.59
N ALA A 174 3.03 27.78 -12.62
CA ALA A 174 2.73 29.00 -13.36
C ALA A 174 1.93 29.92 -12.43
N PRO A 175 2.34 31.18 -12.20
CA PRO A 175 1.58 32.10 -11.39
C PRO A 175 0.32 32.50 -12.16
N GLN A 176 -0.82 31.90 -11.84
CA GLN A 176 -2.13 32.44 -12.23
C GLN A 176 -2.33 33.77 -11.48
N LYS A 177 -1.92 34.87 -12.13
CA LYS A 177 -2.48 36.18 -11.88
C LYS A 177 -3.85 36.26 -12.58
N GLN A 178 -4.75 37.02 -11.96
CA GLN A 178 -6.09 37.45 -12.39
C GLN A 178 -7.22 36.51 -11.92
N ALA A 179 -8.26 36.94 -11.22
CA ALA A 179 -8.71 38.27 -10.84
C ALA A 179 -9.48 38.22 -9.50
N VAL A 180 -9.17 39.17 -8.63
CA VAL A 180 -10.02 39.58 -7.52
C VAL A 180 -11.12 40.45 -8.14
N GLU A 181 -12.35 39.96 -8.19
CA GLU A 181 -13.51 40.85 -8.41
C GLU A 181 -14.79 40.28 -7.76
N GLN A 182 -15.18 40.97 -6.69
CA GLN A 182 -16.56 41.28 -6.31
C GLN A 182 -17.49 40.14 -5.87
N LYS A 183 -17.39 39.81 -4.57
CA LYS A 183 -18.56 39.47 -3.75
C LYS A 183 -18.43 40.10 -2.36
N ALA A 184 -18.40 41.42 -2.34
CA ALA A 184 -18.37 42.25 -1.13
C ALA A 184 -19.42 43.36 -1.21
N GLU A 185 -20.64 43.03 -1.65
CA GLU A 185 -21.80 43.92 -1.61
C GLU A 185 -23.06 43.11 -1.26
N SER A 186 -23.09 42.54 -0.05
CA SER A 186 -24.32 41.98 0.56
C SER A 186 -24.31 42.05 2.08
N SER A 187 -23.57 43.02 2.63
CA SER A 187 -23.53 43.33 4.07
C SER A 187 -23.81 44.82 4.26
N SER A 188 -25.01 45.25 3.84
CA SER A 188 -25.51 46.61 4.06
C SER A 188 -26.99 46.64 4.46
N ASN A 189 -27.58 45.50 4.87
CA ASN A 189 -29.00 45.41 5.25
C ASN A 189 -29.27 44.82 6.64
N LEU A 190 -28.28 44.82 7.55
CA LEU A 190 -28.49 44.42 8.95
C LEU A 190 -28.26 45.55 9.98
N ALA A 191 -28.04 46.78 9.52
CA ALA A 191 -27.73 47.94 10.38
C ALA A 191 -28.90 48.92 10.59
N ALA A 192 -30.11 48.63 10.10
CA ALA A 192 -31.22 49.60 10.11
C ALA A 192 -32.54 49.09 10.75
N ALA A 193 -32.56 47.92 11.40
CA ALA A 193 -33.82 47.32 11.89
C ALA A 193 -33.88 47.03 13.40
N VAL A 194 -32.94 47.51 14.21
CA VAL A 194 -32.99 47.33 15.68
C VAL A 194 -32.57 48.58 16.44
N SER A 195 -33.28 49.68 16.19
CA SER A 195 -33.33 50.85 17.08
C SER A 195 -34.80 51.21 17.32
N ASN A 196 -35.41 50.65 18.37
CA ASN A 196 -36.45 51.27 19.22
C ASN A 196 -37.17 50.27 20.15
N VAL A 197 -36.50 49.79 21.20
CA VAL A 197 -37.18 49.54 22.49
C VAL A 197 -36.19 49.80 23.65
N GLU A 198 -36.14 51.06 24.08
CA GLU A 198 -35.87 51.47 25.47
C GLU A 198 -37.05 51.04 26.36
N ALA A 199 -37.00 50.81 27.68
CA ALA A 199 -35.98 50.84 28.73
C ALA A 199 -36.61 50.12 29.95
N THR A 200 -35.87 49.41 30.80
CA THR A 200 -35.52 49.72 32.22
C THR A 200 -35.20 48.36 32.90
N VAL A 201 -34.29 48.11 33.86
CA VAL A 201 -33.39 48.90 34.73
C VAL A 201 -32.37 47.94 35.42
N GLN A 202 -31.11 48.43 35.56
CA GLN A 202 -30.04 48.18 36.58
C GLN A 202 -29.39 46.79 36.82
N ARG A 203 -28.10 46.59 36.44
CA ARG A 203 -26.80 46.63 37.22
C ARG A 203 -26.65 45.49 38.26
N LYS A 204 -25.59 44.65 38.36
CA LYS A 204 -24.12 44.76 38.17
C LYS A 204 -23.50 43.33 38.04
N ALA A 205 -22.32 43.22 37.41
CA ALA A 205 -21.65 41.99 36.96
C ALA A 205 -21.19 40.97 38.03
N PRO A 206 -21.02 39.69 37.64
CA PRO A 206 -19.87 38.90 38.08
C PRO A 206 -19.10 38.23 36.91
N GLN A 207 -17.85 37.90 37.21
CA GLN A 207 -16.81 37.41 36.32
C GLN A 207 -16.92 35.89 36.04
N THR A 208 -16.45 35.50 34.85
CA THR A 208 -15.80 34.22 34.47
C THR A 208 -16.43 32.85 34.81
N THR A 209 -16.68 32.14 33.70
CA THR A 209 -16.63 30.69 33.44
C THR A 209 -17.64 29.72 34.09
N GLN A 210 -18.51 29.25 33.19
CA GLN A 210 -18.97 27.87 32.96
C GLN A 210 -19.93 27.20 33.95
N GLY A 211 -20.97 26.58 33.37
CA GLY A 211 -21.86 25.66 34.07
C GLY A 211 -23.34 25.80 33.69
N SER A 212 -23.69 25.64 32.41
CA SER A 212 -25.09 25.42 31.98
C SER A 212 -25.37 23.92 31.88
N LEU A 213 -26.63 23.52 32.02
CA LEU A 213 -27.11 22.12 32.02
C LEU A 213 -26.70 21.27 30.81
N GLY A 214 -26.17 21.88 29.74
CA GLY A 214 -25.49 21.19 28.64
C GLY A 214 -24.12 20.60 28.99
N ASP A 215 -23.37 21.21 29.93
CA ASP A 215 -22.05 20.73 30.35
C ASP A 215 -22.14 19.55 31.34
N LEU A 216 -23.26 19.41 32.06
CA LEU A 216 -23.53 18.26 32.94
C LEU A 216 -23.97 17.02 32.14
N ALA A 217 -24.66 17.20 31.00
CA ALA A 217 -25.04 16.13 30.08
C ALA A 217 -23.83 15.55 29.32
N SER A 218 -22.79 16.36 29.06
CA SER A 218 -21.51 15.88 28.52
C SER A 218 -20.64 15.14 29.55
N ALA A 219 -20.83 15.38 30.85
CA ALA A 219 -20.07 14.72 31.92
C ALA A 219 -20.63 13.34 32.34
N LEU A 220 -21.90 13.05 32.05
CA LEU A 220 -22.57 11.78 32.44
C LEU A 220 -22.70 10.75 31.29
N GLY A 221 -22.36 11.11 30.05
CA GLY A 221 -22.42 10.21 28.89
C GLY A 221 -21.20 9.32 28.67
N SER A 222 -20.11 9.53 29.42
CA SER A 222 -18.85 8.77 29.28
C SER A 222 -18.49 8.01 30.57
N ALA A 223 -19.29 6.99 30.91
CA ALA A 223 -18.85 5.92 31.81
C ALA A 223 -19.73 4.66 31.69
N LYS A 224 -19.30 3.68 30.88
CA LYS A 224 -18.81 2.35 31.34
C LYS A 224 -19.10 1.19 30.37
N ALA A 225 -17.99 0.69 29.79
CA ALA A 225 -17.59 -0.71 29.54
C ALA A 225 -18.42 -1.58 28.56
N THR A 226 -17.83 -2.40 27.67
CA THR A 226 -16.66 -3.27 27.88
C THR A 226 -15.90 -3.63 26.59
N LYS A 227 -14.60 -3.91 26.76
CA LYS A 227 -13.65 -4.68 25.91
C LYS A 227 -13.03 -3.97 24.70
N LYS A 228 -11.86 -3.35 24.92
CA LYS A 228 -10.66 -3.68 24.13
C LYS A 228 -9.38 -3.25 24.85
N ALA A 229 -8.33 -4.03 24.59
CA ALA A 229 -6.97 -3.89 25.07
C ALA A 229 -6.35 -2.53 24.69
N THR A 230 -5.48 -2.02 25.57
CA THR A 230 -4.67 -0.82 25.37
C THR A 230 -3.17 -1.12 25.53
N PRO A 231 -2.30 -0.27 24.97
CA PRO A 231 -1.01 -0.63 24.41
C PRO A 231 0.10 -0.76 25.45
N GLY A 232 1.14 -1.50 25.08
CA GLY A 232 2.35 -1.73 25.87
C GLY A 232 3.01 -0.44 26.35
N VAL A 233 2.85 -0.15 27.63
CA VAL A 233 3.74 0.71 28.40
C VAL A 233 5.13 0.07 28.34
N LYS A 234 6.13 0.81 27.85
CA LYS A 234 7.54 0.40 27.96
C LYS A 234 7.82 0.15 29.44
N LYS A 235 7.95 -1.12 29.85
CA LYS A 235 8.34 -1.49 31.21
C LYS A 235 9.70 -0.86 31.48
N ALA A 236 9.73 0.21 32.27
CA ALA A 236 10.97 0.69 32.85
C ALA A 236 11.54 -0.49 33.66
N LYS A 237 12.76 -0.94 33.32
CA LYS A 237 13.43 -2.02 34.05
C LYS A 237 13.66 -1.55 35.48
N ILE A 238 12.84 -2.01 36.42
CA ILE A 238 12.99 -1.76 37.85
C ILE A 238 14.38 -2.26 38.25
N LYS A 239 15.25 -1.36 38.74
CA LYS A 239 16.59 -1.73 39.17
C LYS A 239 16.52 -2.44 40.52
N ARG A 240 17.53 -3.28 40.80
CA ARG A 240 17.61 -4.13 42.00
C ARG A 240 17.38 -3.39 43.34
N ASN A 241 17.67 -2.10 43.43
CA ASN A 241 17.54 -1.29 44.66
C ASN A 241 16.35 -0.31 44.65
N ASP A 242 15.52 -0.28 43.60
CA ASP A 242 14.37 0.63 43.49
C ASP A 242 13.24 0.22 44.46
N PRO A 243 12.34 1.14 44.85
CA PRO A 243 11.20 0.80 45.70
C PRO A 243 10.29 -0.24 45.03
N CYS A 244 9.83 -1.22 45.80
CA CYS A 244 9.01 -2.30 45.26
C CYS A 244 7.58 -1.81 44.96
N PRO A 245 7.02 -2.11 43.77
CA PRO A 245 5.64 -1.75 43.42
C PRO A 245 4.58 -2.52 44.23
N CYS A 246 4.97 -3.50 45.04
CA CYS A 246 4.09 -4.26 45.95
C CYS A 246 3.49 -3.41 47.09
N GLY A 247 3.97 -2.16 47.29
CA GLY A 247 3.50 -1.28 48.36
C GLY A 247 4.09 -1.57 49.75
N SER A 248 5.03 -2.51 49.87
CA SER A 248 5.65 -2.90 51.14
C SER A 248 6.63 -1.88 51.73
N GLY A 249 6.98 -0.83 50.99
CA GLY A 249 7.98 0.16 51.40
C GLY A 249 9.45 -0.33 51.34
N LEU A 250 9.70 -1.55 50.87
CA LEU A 250 11.03 -2.16 50.78
C LEU A 250 11.63 -2.07 49.36
N LYS A 251 12.96 -2.26 49.24
CA LYS A 251 13.66 -2.31 47.94
C LYS A 251 13.28 -3.58 47.16
N TYR A 252 13.28 -3.51 45.83
CA TYR A 252 12.85 -4.60 44.93
C TYR A 252 13.57 -5.92 45.17
N LYS A 253 14.89 -5.92 45.43
CA LYS A 253 15.63 -7.14 45.79
C LYS A 253 15.17 -7.86 47.07
N LYS A 254 14.38 -7.20 47.92
CA LYS A 254 13.87 -7.75 49.19
C LYS A 254 12.40 -8.13 49.13
N CYS A 255 11.55 -7.46 48.34
CA CYS A 255 10.11 -7.82 48.17
C CYS A 255 9.83 -8.56 46.85
N GLY A 256 10.44 -8.14 45.73
CA GLY A 256 9.99 -8.49 44.37
C GLY A 256 10.63 -9.72 43.74
N LEU A 257 11.35 -10.56 44.50
CA LEU A 257 11.71 -11.91 44.04
C LEU A 257 10.67 -12.88 44.58
N ILE A 258 10.24 -13.81 43.74
CA ILE A 258 9.13 -14.76 43.99
C ILE A 258 9.38 -15.67 45.21
N ASP A 259 10.61 -15.72 45.74
CA ASP A 259 10.99 -16.51 46.92
C ASP A 259 11.49 -15.65 48.11
N ALA A 260 11.22 -14.35 48.13
CA ALA A 260 11.63 -13.49 49.23
C ALA A 260 10.67 -13.63 50.43
N PRO A 261 11.18 -13.75 51.68
CA PRO A 261 10.35 -14.04 52.86
C PRO A 261 9.30 -12.95 53.19
N GLU A 262 9.43 -11.76 52.61
CA GLU A 262 8.57 -10.60 52.86
C GLU A 262 7.76 -10.17 51.61
N HIS A 263 7.62 -11.05 50.61
CA HIS A 263 6.74 -10.78 49.49
C HIS A 263 5.28 -10.84 49.95
N HIS A 264 4.64 -9.68 50.04
CA HIS A 264 3.18 -9.58 50.16
C HIS A 264 2.59 -9.47 48.76
N GLY A 265 2.28 -10.61 48.16
CA GLY A 265 1.67 -10.72 46.84
C GLY A 265 1.38 -12.15 46.48
#